data_AF-A0A1L9S539-F1
#
_entry.id   AF-A0A1L9S539-F1
#
_cell.length_a   1.000
_cell.length_b   1.000
_cell.length_c   1.000
_cell.angle_alpha   90.00
_cell.angle_beta   90.00
_cell.angle_gamma   90.00
#
_symmetry.space_group_name_H-M   'P 1'
#
loop_
_entity.id
_entity.type
_entity.pdbx_description
1 polymer ?
#
loop_
_entity_poly.entity_id
_entity_poly.type
_entity_poly.pdbx_seq_one_letter_code
_entity_poly.pdbx_strand_id
1 'polypeptide(L)'
;MASGNAYDEDDIPRFCERAQQVFKAQSARYFVHGLLVRGATLELWVFERSGAYSSERLDLAQRPDLLLRVLAGSNLMSDEEAGFDSFVLRAGYITFHQRNMFHLRVELIATADYIVRL
;
A
#
# COMPACT_ATOMS: atom_id res chain seq x y z
N MET A 1 26.51 -27.46 12.78
CA MET A 1 26.60 -26.04 12.37
C MET A 1 25.19 -25.57 12.05
N ALA A 2 24.58 -24.82 12.96
CA ALA A 2 23.22 -24.32 12.81
C ALA A 2 23.25 -23.06 11.94
N SER A 3 22.84 -23.19 10.68
CA SER A 3 22.46 -22.04 9.85
C SER A 3 20.99 -21.73 10.17
N GLY A 4 20.76 -21.04 11.29
CA GLY A 4 19.48 -20.37 11.52
C GLY A 4 19.34 -19.30 10.45
N ASN A 5 18.50 -19.55 9.45
CA ASN A 5 18.19 -18.55 8.44
C ASN A 5 17.17 -17.59 9.05
N ALA A 6 17.66 -16.66 9.86
CA ALA A 6 16.89 -15.58 10.44
C ALA A 6 16.54 -14.60 9.31
N TYR A 7 15.49 -14.91 8.56
CA TYR A 7 14.74 -13.90 7.84
C TYR A 7 14.23 -12.91 8.88
N ASP A 8 14.65 -11.66 8.77
CA ASP A 8 14.58 -10.67 9.83
C ASP A 8 13.14 -10.47 10.31
N GLU A 9 12.82 -10.95 11.52
CA GLU A 9 11.49 -10.75 12.14
C GLU A 9 11.18 -9.25 12.32
N ASP A 10 12.21 -8.41 12.32
CA ASP A 10 12.14 -6.94 12.36
C ASP A 10 11.53 -6.31 11.10
N ASP A 11 11.42 -7.06 9.99
CA ASP A 11 10.80 -6.57 8.76
C ASP A 11 9.28 -6.39 8.90
N ILE A 12 8.63 -7.24 9.70
CA ILE A 12 7.16 -7.25 9.83
C ILE A 12 6.66 -6.01 10.57
N PRO A 13 7.21 -5.61 11.74
CA PRO A 13 6.80 -4.39 12.42
C PRO A 13 6.91 -3.15 11.52
N ARG A 14 8.03 -3.00 10.80
CA ARG A 14 8.25 -1.88 9.87
C ARG A 14 7.28 -1.91 8.68
N PHE A 15 6.92 -3.10 8.21
CA PHE A 15 5.94 -3.27 7.15
C PHE A 15 4.53 -2.88 7.60
N CYS A 16 4.12 -3.31 8.81
CA CYS A 16 2.88 -2.89 9.45
C CYS A 16 2.82 -1.37 9.68
N GLU A 17 3.93 -0.78 10.13
CA GLU A 17 4.01 0.68 10.33
C GLU A 17 3.78 1.45 9.02
N ARG A 18 4.36 0.99 7.91
CA ARG A 18 4.13 1.59 6.59
C ARG A 18 2.66 1.50 6.18
N ALA A 19 2.00 0.37 6.41
CA ALA A 19 0.57 0.25 6.13
C ALA A 19 -0.26 1.24 6.96
N GLN A 20 0.08 1.43 8.23
CA GLN A 20 -0.57 2.44 9.09
C GLN A 20 -0.34 3.88 8.57
N GLN A 21 0.86 4.19 8.08
CA GLN A 21 1.15 5.49 7.46
C GLN A 21 0.29 5.74 6.22
N VAL A 22 0.03 4.71 5.41
CA VAL A 22 -0.90 4.81 4.27
C VAL A 22 -2.31 5.12 4.73
N PHE A 23 -2.84 4.44 5.76
CA PHE A 23 -4.17 4.77 6.30
C PHE A 23 -4.26 6.19 6.86
N LYS A 24 -3.19 6.69 7.50
CA LYS A 24 -3.14 8.07 8.00
C LYS A 24 -3.16 9.09 6.85
N ALA A 25 -2.41 8.83 5.78
CA ALA A 25 -2.36 9.72 4.61
C ALA A 25 -3.60 9.60 3.71
N GLN A 26 -4.26 8.44 3.72
CA GLN A 26 -5.37 8.09 2.84
C GLN A 26 -6.52 7.51 3.68
N SER A 27 -7.11 8.35 4.54
CA SER A 27 -8.12 7.92 5.53
C SER A 27 -9.38 7.31 4.90
N ALA A 28 -9.64 7.60 3.63
CA ALA A 28 -10.72 7.00 2.85
C ALA A 28 -10.43 5.57 2.35
N ARG A 29 -9.36 4.91 2.79
CA ARG A 29 -9.12 3.50 2.48
C ARG A 29 -9.80 2.56 3.48
N TYR A 30 -10.42 1.50 2.97
CA TYR A 30 -10.89 0.34 3.72
C TYR A 30 -9.76 -0.63 4.02
N PHE A 31 -8.92 -0.91 3.02
CA PHE A 31 -7.78 -1.80 3.16
C PHE A 31 -6.59 -1.35 2.29
N VAL A 32 -5.42 -1.94 2.56
CA VAL A 32 -4.18 -1.71 1.83
C VAL A 32 -3.59 -3.07 1.43
N HIS A 33 -3.37 -3.27 0.14
CA HIS A 33 -2.60 -4.39 -0.37
C HIS A 33 -1.10 -4.15 -0.12
N GLY A 34 -0.44 -5.15 0.46
CA GLY A 34 0.98 -5.15 0.75
C GLY A 34 1.70 -6.32 0.09
N LEU A 35 2.96 -6.10 -0.27
CA LEU A 35 3.86 -7.10 -0.83
C LEU A 35 5.10 -7.15 0.03
N LEU A 36 5.39 -8.30 0.63
CA LEU A 36 6.61 -8.51 1.41
C LEU A 36 7.53 -9.47 0.66
N VAL A 37 8.63 -8.94 0.13
CA VAL A 37 9.64 -9.72 -0.60
C VAL A 37 10.87 -9.90 0.29
N ARG A 38 11.26 -11.15 0.53
CA ARG A 38 12.45 -11.53 1.30
C ARG A 38 13.26 -12.56 0.51
N GLY A 39 14.39 -12.13 -0.05
CA GLY A 39 15.15 -12.95 -0.99
C GLY A 39 14.28 -13.37 -2.18
N ALA A 40 14.19 -14.67 -2.45
CA ALA A 40 13.31 -15.22 -3.49
C ALA A 40 11.89 -15.53 -3.00
N THR A 41 11.51 -15.15 -1.78
CA THR A 41 10.16 -15.39 -1.25
C THR A 41 9.29 -14.13 -1.38
N LEU A 42 8.07 -14.29 -1.87
CA LEU A 42 7.01 -13.27 -1.89
C LEU A 42 5.87 -13.68 -0.96
N GLU A 43 5.40 -12.78 -0.11
CA GLU A 43 4.20 -12.94 0.69
C GLU A 43 3.25 -11.77 0.39
N LEU A 44 2.00 -12.07 0.05
CA LEU A 44 0.96 -11.08 -0.22
C LEU A 44 0.22 -10.78 1.08
N TRP A 45 -0.09 -9.51 1.32
CA TRP A 45 -0.77 -9.07 2.54
C TRP A 45 -1.95 -8.18 2.20
N VAL A 46 -2.97 -8.26 3.05
CA VAL A 46 -4.03 -7.27 3.10
C VAL A 46 -4.07 -6.73 4.53
N PHE A 47 -3.94 -5.42 4.64
CA PHE A 47 -4.08 -4.67 5.88
C PHE A 47 -5.44 -4.01 5.90
N GLU A 48 -6.13 -4.10 7.02
CA GLU A 48 -7.36 -3.39 7.33
C GLU A 48 -7.23 -2.74 8.71
N ARG A 49 -8.23 -1.95 9.13
CA ARG A 49 -8.15 -1.24 10.42
C ARG A 49 -8.17 -2.17 11.64
N SER A 50 -8.74 -3.36 11.49
CA SER A 50 -8.82 -4.40 12.53
C SER A 50 -7.58 -5.28 12.61
N GLY A 51 -6.71 -5.29 11.60
CA GLY A 51 -5.57 -6.20 11.56
C GLY A 51 -5.02 -6.42 10.16
N ALA A 52 -4.28 -7.51 10.01
CA ALA A 52 -3.69 -7.90 8.74
C ALA A 52 -3.72 -9.41 8.58
N TYR A 53 -3.85 -9.86 7.34
CA TYR A 53 -3.71 -11.26 6.99
C TYR A 53 -2.81 -11.41 5.77
N SER A 54 -2.16 -12.57 5.66
CA SER A 54 -1.21 -12.85 4.60
C SER A 54 -1.56 -14.12 3.83
N SER A 55 -1.05 -14.20 2.61
CA SER A 55 -1.03 -15.42 1.83
C SER A 55 0.04 -16.38 2.34
N GLU A 56 0.01 -17.61 1.84
CA GLU A 56 1.20 -18.45 1.90
C GLU A 56 2.40 -17.78 1.20
N ARG A 57 3.60 -18.19 1.60
CA ARG A 57 4.86 -17.74 1.02
C ARG A 57 5.05 -18.38 -0.36
N LEU A 58 5.26 -17.55 -1.37
CA LEU A 58 5.47 -17.93 -2.76
C LEU A 58 6.96 -17.91 -3.08
N ASP A 59 7.47 -19.01 -3.67
CA ASP A 59 8.87 -19.11 -4.11
C ASP A 59 9.04 -18.57 -5.54
N LEU A 60 9.61 -17.37 -5.65
CA LEU A 60 9.91 -16.70 -6.91
C LEU A 60 11.08 -17.34 -7.67
N ALA A 61 11.95 -18.13 -7.03
CA ALA A 61 12.99 -18.85 -7.75
C ALA A 61 12.38 -19.94 -8.63
N GLN A 62 11.33 -20.61 -8.13
CA GLN A 62 10.56 -21.60 -8.90
C GLN A 62 9.54 -20.95 -9.83
N ARG A 63 8.97 -19.80 -9.43
CA ARG A 63 7.86 -19.13 -10.12
C ARG A 63 8.08 -17.63 -10.25
N PRO A 64 9.09 -17.18 -11.02
CA PRO A 64 9.41 -15.76 -11.16
C PRO A 64 8.29 -14.97 -11.87
N ASP A 65 7.43 -15.65 -12.63
CA ASP A 65 6.26 -15.08 -13.28
C ASP A 65 5.25 -14.49 -12.29
N LEU A 66 5.22 -14.98 -11.05
CA LEU A 66 4.26 -14.52 -10.04
C LEU A 66 4.48 -13.07 -9.64
N LEU A 67 5.73 -12.60 -9.59
CA LEU A 67 6.01 -11.20 -9.27
C LEU A 67 5.38 -10.27 -10.31
N LEU A 68 5.58 -10.57 -11.60
CA LEU A 68 5.01 -9.79 -12.69
C LEU A 68 3.48 -9.83 -12.69
N ARG A 69 2.89 -11.00 -12.44
CA ARG A 69 1.42 -11.15 -12.36
C ARG A 69 0.82 -10.34 -11.22
N VAL A 70 1.46 -10.34 -10.05
CA VAL A 70 0.99 -9.58 -8.89
C VAL A 70 1.08 -8.08 -9.17
N LEU A 71 2.20 -7.60 -9.72
CA LEU A 71 2.36 -6.20 -10.09
C LEU A 71 1.37 -5.77 -11.19
N ALA A 72 1.13 -6.62 -12.18
CA ALA A 72 0.13 -6.36 -13.21
C ALA A 72 -1.28 -6.31 -12.61
N GLY A 73 -1.62 -7.27 -11.74
CA GLY A 73 -2.88 -7.31 -11.01
C GLY A 73 -3.11 -6.04 -10.20
N SER A 74 -2.11 -5.59 -9.43
CA SER A 74 -2.20 -4.35 -8.64
C SER A 74 -2.45 -3.09 -9.49
N ASN A 75 -1.96 -3.05 -10.73
CA ASN A 75 -2.21 -1.92 -11.63
C ASN A 75 -3.58 -1.97 -12.32
N LEU A 76 -4.16 -3.17 -12.42
CA LEU A 76 -5.46 -3.39 -13.08
C LEU A 76 -6.63 -3.31 -12.09
N MET A 77 -6.37 -3.27 -10.79
CA MET A 77 -7.40 -3.11 -9.76
C MET A 77 -8.15 -1.78 -9.95
N SER A 78 -9.47 -1.86 -9.89
CA SER A 78 -10.33 -0.70 -9.70
C SER A 78 -10.07 -0.02 -8.36
N ASP A 79 -10.59 1.20 -8.17
CA ASP A 79 -10.44 1.92 -6.89
C ASP A 79 -10.99 1.10 -5.70
N GLU A 80 -12.14 0.44 -5.89
CA GLU A 80 -12.74 -0.41 -4.86
C GLU A 80 -11.87 -1.63 -4.55
N GLU A 81 -11.37 -2.33 -5.58
CA GLU A 81 -10.45 -3.47 -5.41
C GLU A 81 -9.11 -3.04 -4.82
N ALA A 82 -8.67 -1.80 -5.05
CA ALA A 82 -7.49 -1.23 -4.40
C ALA A 82 -7.76 -0.79 -2.95
N GLY A 83 -9.01 -0.87 -2.49
CA GLY A 83 -9.43 -0.58 -1.12
C GLY A 83 -9.80 0.87 -0.88
N PHE A 84 -10.07 1.67 -1.91
CA PHE A 84 -10.62 3.01 -1.76
C PHE A 84 -12.13 2.97 -1.54
N ASP A 85 -12.61 3.87 -0.69
CA ASP A 85 -14.02 4.13 -0.53
C ASP A 85 -14.57 4.82 -1.79
N SER A 86 -15.42 4.11 -2.53
CA SER A 86 -16.08 4.59 -3.75
C SER A 86 -17.18 5.63 -3.48
N PHE A 87 -17.60 5.79 -2.23
CA PHE A 87 -18.59 6.79 -1.79
C PHE A 87 -17.96 8.10 -1.30
N VAL A 88 -16.64 8.12 -1.04
CA VAL A 88 -15.93 9.36 -0.72
C VAL A 88 -15.67 10.15 -2.01
N LEU A 89 -16.50 11.17 -2.25
CA LEU A 89 -16.29 12.17 -3.30
C LEU A 89 -14.92 12.85 -3.14
N ARG A 90 -14.00 12.60 -4.08
CA ARG A 90 -12.74 13.35 -4.20
C ARG A 90 -13.04 14.77 -4.70
N ALA A 91 -13.25 15.73 -3.80
CA ALA A 91 -13.25 17.14 -4.14
C ALA A 91 -11.80 17.66 -4.20
N GLY A 92 -11.16 17.57 -5.36
CA GLY A 92 -9.88 18.24 -5.61
C GLY A 92 -10.11 19.67 -6.07
N TYR A 93 -9.57 20.67 -5.38
CA TYR A 93 -9.46 22.02 -5.91
C TYR A 93 -8.05 22.24 -6.49
N ILE A 94 -7.97 22.87 -7.66
CA ILE A 94 -6.71 23.21 -8.33
C ILE A 94 -6.34 24.64 -7.95
N THR A 95 -5.20 24.84 -7.30
CA THR A 95 -4.58 26.15 -7.11
C THR A 95 -3.44 26.34 -8.11
N PHE A 96 -3.56 27.36 -8.96
CA PHE A 96 -2.51 27.76 -9.90
C PHE A 96 -1.53 28.74 -9.22
N HIS A 97 -0.29 28.29 -8.96
CA HIS A 97 0.83 29.20 -8.70
C HIS A 97 1.66 29.33 -9.98
N GLN A 98 1.76 30.55 -10.50
CA GLN A 98 2.58 30.87 -11.66
C GLN A 98 4.07 30.64 -11.36
N ARG A 99 4.64 29.55 -11.88
CA ARG A 99 5.94 29.48 -12.59
C ARG A 99 6.25 28.02 -12.97
N ASN A 100 6.51 27.82 -14.27
CA ASN A 100 6.82 26.59 -14.99
C ASN A 100 7.49 25.46 -14.18
N MET A 101 6.73 24.38 -13.90
CA MET A 101 7.19 22.98 -13.92
C MET A 101 5.99 22.04 -13.71
N PHE A 102 5.63 21.23 -14.71
CA PHE A 102 4.58 20.22 -14.54
C PHE A 102 5.18 18.95 -13.94
N HIS A 103 5.00 18.75 -12.63
CA HIS A 103 5.21 17.44 -12.01
C HIS A 103 3.89 16.68 -12.01
N LEU A 104 3.84 15.53 -12.68
CA LEU A 104 2.79 14.54 -12.45
C LEU A 104 3.12 13.85 -11.11
N ARG A 105 2.72 14.49 -10.02
CA ARG A 105 2.66 13.91 -8.69
C ARG A 105 1.19 13.57 -8.45
N VAL A 106 0.88 12.28 -8.27
CA VAL A 106 -0.43 11.89 -7.71
C VAL A 106 -0.40 12.28 -6.24
N GLU A 107 -0.64 13.55 -5.96
CA GLU A 107 -0.82 14.05 -4.61
C GLU A 107 -2.26 13.79 -4.21
N LEU A 108 -2.44 12.90 -3.24
CA LEU A 108 -3.72 12.78 -2.55
C LEU A 108 -3.88 14.06 -1.71
N ILE A 109 -4.74 14.98 -2.15
CA ILE A 109 -5.14 16.13 -1.33
C ILE A 109 -6.07 15.61 -0.24
N ALA A 110 -5.48 15.27 0.90
CA ALA A 110 -6.16 15.20 2.18
C ALA A 110 -5.10 15.36 3.29
N THR A 111 -4.65 16.60 3.50
CA THR A 111 -4.00 16.98 4.75
C THR A 111 -5.04 16.91 5.86
N ALA A 112 -4.80 16.07 6.86
CA ALA A 112 -5.67 15.83 8.01
C ALA A 112 -5.70 16.99 9.04
N ASP A 113 -5.82 18.24 8.58
CA ASP A 113 -5.82 19.43 9.46
C ASP A 113 -7.08 20.29 9.38
N TYR A 114 -8.15 19.83 8.73
CA TYR A 114 -9.45 20.49 8.81
C TYR A 114 -10.56 19.46 8.94
N ILE A 115 -10.92 19.13 10.19
CA ILE A 115 -12.30 18.97 10.69
C ILE A 115 -12.18 18.95 12.23
N VAL A 116 -12.22 20.14 12.83
CA VAL A 116 -12.78 20.36 14.16
C VAL A 116 -13.76 21.52 14.05
N ARG A 117 -14.95 21.30 14.64
CA ARG A 117 -16.13 22.16 14.83
C ARG A 117 -17.29 21.89 13.87
N LEU A 118 -18.21 21.02 14.33
CA LEU A 118 -19.53 21.45 14.81
C LEU A 118 -19.85 20.67 16.10
#